data_AF-A3JBK5-F1
#
_entry.id   AF-A3JBK5-F1
#
_cell.length_a   1.000
_cell.length_b   1.000
_cell.length_c   1.000
_cell.angle_alpha   90.00
_cell.angle_beta   90.00
_cell.angle_gamma   90.00
#
_symmetry.space_group_name_H-M   'P 1'
#
loop_
_entity.id
_entity.type
_entity.pdbx_description
1 polymer ?
#
loop_
_entity_poly.entity_id
_entity_poly.type
_entity_poly.pdbx_seq_one_letter_code
_entity_poly.pdbx_strand_id
1 'polypeptide(L)'
;MSKKQRSEVVKRPGGYVAMQREWFNSEAYRDLSRTARCLLAEIHNLYMPARNGRISLSVANGASRLNVTEKTIRPAYDELAEHGFIALTKGQMWQQRMSREWRVTFERCDGLEPTDEWRRWKPGHPVATLPKKGGK
;
A
#
# COMPACT_ATOMS: atom_id res chain seq x y z
N MET A 1 14.07 46.72 -2.63
CA MET A 1 13.35 45.41 -2.68
C MET A 1 14.09 44.42 -1.79
N SER A 2 13.53 44.04 -0.64
CA SER A 2 14.17 43.14 0.33
C SER A 2 14.20 41.71 -0.22
N LYS A 3 15.39 41.11 -0.32
CA LYS A 3 15.54 39.70 -0.70
C LYS A 3 14.93 38.84 0.40
N LYS A 4 13.75 38.27 0.14
CA LYS A 4 13.08 37.33 1.03
C LYS A 4 14.03 36.16 1.29
N GLN A 5 14.55 36.08 2.52
CA GLN A 5 15.44 35.01 2.96
C GLN A 5 14.67 33.69 2.82
N ARG A 6 15.06 32.86 1.85
CA ARG A 6 14.45 31.53 1.69
C ARG A 6 14.79 30.75 2.95
N SER A 7 13.77 30.30 3.67
CA SER A 7 13.96 29.37 4.79
C SER A 7 14.80 28.19 4.30
N GLU A 8 15.88 27.87 5.01
CA GLU A 8 16.68 26.70 4.69
C GLU A 8 15.80 25.46 4.73
N VAL A 9 15.91 24.62 3.71
CA VAL A 9 15.18 23.36 3.67
C VAL A 9 15.73 22.48 4.79
N VAL A 10 14.92 22.23 5.82
CA VAL A 10 15.30 21.35 6.93
C VAL A 10 15.56 19.95 6.37
N LYS A 11 16.83 19.53 6.37
CA LYS A 11 17.23 18.19 5.98
C LYS A 11 17.00 17.25 7.17
N ARG A 12 16.07 16.31 7.04
CA ARG A 12 15.85 15.25 8.02
C ARG A 12 16.56 13.98 7.59
N PRO A 13 17.23 13.25 8.50
CA PRO A 13 17.80 11.95 8.18
C PRO A 13 16.70 10.97 7.78
N GLY A 14 16.97 10.08 6.82
CA GLY A 14 16.01 9.08 6.33
C GLY A 14 15.11 9.53 5.17
N GLY A 15 15.18 10.80 4.75
CA GLY A 15 14.43 11.29 3.59
C GLY A 15 12.94 11.54 3.87
N TYR A 16 12.11 11.41 2.84
CA TYR A 16 10.66 11.58 2.94
C TYR A 16 9.94 10.61 1.99
N VAL A 17 8.70 10.28 2.34
CA VAL A 17 7.78 9.52 1.48
C VAL A 17 6.88 10.52 0.76
N ALA A 18 6.94 10.56 -0.56
CA ALA A 18 6.18 11.50 -1.36
C ALA A 18 4.76 10.97 -1.58
N MET A 19 3.76 11.67 -1.08
CA MET A 19 2.38 11.25 -1.24
C MET A 19 1.69 12.04 -2.35
N GLN A 20 1.27 11.35 -3.41
CA GLN A 20 0.62 12.04 -4.53
C GLN A 20 -0.81 12.42 -4.16
N ARG A 21 -1.17 13.68 -4.43
CA ARG A 21 -2.50 14.21 -4.07
C ARG A 21 -3.64 13.54 -4.82
N GLU A 22 -3.35 12.99 -5.99
CA GLU A 22 -4.36 12.39 -6.85
C GLU A 22 -5.01 11.16 -6.20
N TRP A 23 -4.20 10.15 -5.87
CA TRP A 23 -4.71 8.97 -5.19
C TRP A 23 -5.13 9.27 -3.74
N PHE A 24 -4.50 10.23 -3.05
CA PHE A 24 -4.92 10.62 -1.69
C PHE A 24 -6.33 11.24 -1.65
N ASN A 25 -6.72 11.95 -2.69
CA ASN A 25 -8.03 12.57 -2.81
C ASN A 25 -9.05 11.68 -3.54
N SER A 26 -8.64 10.48 -3.98
CA SER A 26 -9.53 9.53 -4.64
C SER A 26 -10.60 9.00 -3.68
N GLU A 27 -11.78 8.66 -4.21
CA GLU A 27 -12.85 8.01 -3.45
C GLU A 27 -12.36 6.69 -2.83
N ALA A 28 -11.54 5.93 -3.57
CA ALA A 28 -10.92 4.69 -3.09
C ALA A 28 -10.15 4.90 -1.79
N TYR A 29 -9.28 5.92 -1.71
CA TYR A 29 -8.55 6.21 -0.48
C TYR A 29 -9.45 6.69 0.65
N ARG A 30 -10.50 7.46 0.31
CA ARG A 30 -11.43 8.04 1.28
C ARG A 30 -12.40 7.02 1.88
N ASP A 31 -12.63 5.90 1.21
CA ASP A 31 -13.42 4.79 1.74
C ASP A 31 -12.61 3.91 2.72
N LEU A 32 -11.28 3.80 2.53
CA LEU A 32 -10.42 2.97 3.37
C LEU A 32 -10.59 3.22 4.87
N SER A 33 -10.58 2.13 5.62
CA SER A 33 -10.50 2.10 7.08
C SER A 33 -9.21 2.76 7.59
N ARG A 34 -9.22 3.20 8.85
CA ARG A 34 -8.05 3.84 9.48
C ARG A 34 -6.84 2.90 9.47
N THR A 35 -7.07 1.61 9.74
CA THR A 35 -6.02 0.58 9.71
C THR A 35 -5.42 0.41 8.32
N ALA A 36 -6.25 0.34 7.27
CA ALA A 36 -5.77 0.23 5.89
C ALA A 36 -4.97 1.45 5.45
N ARG A 37 -5.39 2.67 5.82
CA ARG A 37 -4.60 3.88 5.53
C ARG A 37 -3.23 3.87 6.21
N CYS A 38 -3.16 3.47 7.47
CA CYS A 38 -1.89 3.36 8.18
C CYS A 38 -1.00 2.27 7.57
N LEU A 39 -1.58 1.13 7.19
CA LEU A 39 -0.86 0.07 6.49
C LEU A 39 -0.32 0.54 5.14
N LEU A 40 -1.10 1.30 4.36
CA LEU A 40 -0.65 1.85 3.10
C LEU A 40 0.55 2.79 3.27
N ALA A 41 0.55 3.61 4.34
CA ALA A 41 1.68 4.49 4.67
C ALA A 41 2.95 3.69 4.99
N GLU A 42 2.86 2.62 5.77
CA GLU A 42 4.00 1.71 6.04
C GLU A 42 4.51 1.04 4.77
N ILE A 43 3.60 0.54 3.93
CA ILE A 43 3.93 -0.09 2.64
C ILE A 43 4.67 0.91 1.75
N HIS A 44 4.19 2.14 1.65
CA HIS A 44 4.81 3.20 0.85
C HIS A 44 6.17 3.63 1.41
N ASN A 45 6.32 3.71 2.74
CA ASN A 45 7.60 3.99 3.37
C ASN A 45 8.66 2.90 3.12
N LEU A 46 8.22 1.64 2.98
CA LEU A 46 9.09 0.51 2.67
C LEU A 46 9.39 0.36 1.18
N TYR A 47 8.64 1.05 0.32
CA TYR A 47 8.84 0.98 -1.12
C TYR A 47 10.22 1.54 -1.48
N MET A 48 11.05 0.70 -2.08
CA MET A 48 12.37 1.07 -2.58
C MET A 48 12.43 0.77 -4.09
N PRO A 49 12.46 1.80 -4.96
CA PRO A 49 12.54 1.60 -6.41
C PRO A 49 13.70 0.69 -6.84
N ALA A 50 14.83 0.77 -6.13
CA ALA A 50 16.04 -0.01 -6.40
C ALA A 50 15.92 -1.51 -6.08
N ARG A 51 14.91 -1.93 -5.32
CA ARG A 51 14.67 -3.35 -4.95
C ARG A 51 13.52 -3.97 -5.75
N ASN A 52 13.37 -3.53 -6.99
CA ASN A 52 12.33 -3.94 -7.93
C ASN A 52 10.89 -3.62 -7.49
N GLY A 53 10.69 -2.75 -6.49
CA GLY A 53 9.36 -2.29 -6.07
C GLY A 53 8.46 -3.35 -5.42
N ARG A 54 8.96 -4.56 -5.19
CA ARG A 54 8.25 -5.62 -4.48
C ARG A 54 8.22 -5.32 -2.99
N ILE A 55 7.05 -5.45 -2.38
CA ILE A 55 6.88 -5.22 -0.95
C ILE A 55 6.54 -6.54 -0.27
N SER A 56 7.52 -7.06 0.45
CA SER A 56 7.36 -8.21 1.33
C SER A 56 7.05 -7.74 2.76
N LEU A 57 5.88 -7.13 2.97
CA LEU A 57 5.39 -6.88 4.32
C LEU A 57 4.43 -8.01 4.70
N SER A 58 4.88 -8.89 5.60
CA SER A 58 4.05 -9.98 6.12
C SER A 58 2.97 -9.44 7.06
N VAL A 59 1.93 -10.24 7.30
CA VAL A 59 0.88 -9.90 8.27
C VAL A 59 1.47 -9.65 9.67
N ALA A 60 2.37 -10.51 10.13
CA ALA A 60 3.01 -10.39 11.44
C ALA A 60 3.87 -9.12 11.55
N ASN A 61 4.68 -8.82 10.53
CA ASN A 61 5.51 -7.61 10.52
C ASN A 61 4.67 -6.35 10.42
N GLY A 62 3.59 -6.37 9.62
CA GLY A 62 2.64 -5.26 9.56
C GLY A 62 1.97 -5.05 10.91
N ALA A 63 1.49 -6.11 11.55
CA ALA A 63 0.86 -6.06 12.87
C ALA A 63 1.79 -5.42 13.91
N SER A 64 3.06 -5.85 13.93
CA SER A 64 4.09 -5.28 14.79
C SER A 64 4.34 -3.80 14.51
N ARG A 65 4.49 -3.39 13.24
CA ARG A 65 4.71 -1.99 12.84
C ARG A 65 3.56 -1.07 13.25
N LEU A 66 2.34 -1.55 13.12
CA LEU A 66 1.13 -0.81 13.44
C LEU A 66 0.71 -0.95 14.91
N ASN A 67 1.44 -1.75 15.70
CA ASN A 67 1.09 -2.10 17.08
C ASN A 67 -0.36 -2.60 17.22
N VAL A 68 -0.77 -3.51 16.34
CA VAL A 68 -2.10 -4.14 16.34
C VAL A 68 -1.98 -5.66 16.29
N THR A 69 -3.08 -6.35 16.52
CA THR A 69 -3.12 -7.81 16.36
C THR A 69 -3.14 -8.21 14.88
N GLU A 70 -2.67 -9.43 14.57
CA GLU A 70 -2.82 -9.97 13.22
C GLU A 70 -4.28 -10.07 12.77
N LYS A 71 -5.20 -10.32 13.70
CA LYS A 71 -6.65 -10.35 13.42
C LYS A 71 -7.15 -8.99 12.91
N THR A 72 -6.61 -7.91 13.45
CA THR A 72 -6.97 -6.53 13.06
C THR A 72 -6.37 -6.12 11.72
N ILE A 73 -5.13 -6.53 11.41
CA ILE A 73 -4.46 -6.10 10.19
C ILE A 73 -4.81 -6.93 8.95
N ARG A 74 -5.19 -8.20 9.13
CA ARG A 74 -5.52 -9.10 8.00
C ARG A 74 -6.59 -8.50 7.08
N PRO A 75 -7.74 -8.00 7.59
CA PRO A 75 -8.73 -7.34 6.75
C PRO A 75 -8.19 -6.11 6.03
N ALA A 76 -7.24 -5.39 6.62
CA ALA A 76 -6.66 -4.19 6.01
C ALA A 76 -5.85 -4.50 4.75
N TYR A 77 -5.15 -5.65 4.69
CA TYR A 77 -4.49 -6.09 3.46
C TYR A 77 -5.50 -6.42 2.37
N ASP A 78 -6.57 -7.14 2.73
CA ASP A 78 -7.61 -7.52 1.78
C ASP A 78 -8.33 -6.25 1.27
N GLU A 79 -8.63 -5.30 2.16
CA GLU A 79 -9.23 -4.00 1.84
C GLU A 79 -8.35 -3.18 0.88
N LEU A 80 -7.03 -3.08 1.12
CA LEU A 80 -6.14 -2.37 0.21
C LEU A 80 -6.08 -3.00 -1.19
N ALA A 81 -6.20 -4.32 -1.27
CA ALA A 81 -6.25 -5.03 -2.54
C ALA A 81 -7.60 -4.81 -3.25
N GLU A 82 -8.71 -4.90 -2.52
CA GLU A 82 -10.05 -4.61 -3.01
C GLU A 82 -10.16 -3.16 -3.53
N HIS A 83 -9.47 -2.21 -2.90
CA HIS A 83 -9.40 -0.81 -3.33
C HIS A 83 -8.35 -0.54 -4.42
N GLY A 84 -7.61 -1.55 -4.85
CA GLY A 84 -6.64 -1.45 -5.95
C GLY A 84 -5.38 -0.66 -5.61
N PHE A 85 -5.03 -0.48 -4.33
CA PHE A 85 -3.77 0.14 -3.91
C PHE A 85 -2.61 -0.86 -3.92
N ILE A 86 -2.90 -2.14 -3.67
CA ILE A 86 -1.94 -3.24 -3.75
C ILE A 86 -2.49 -4.38 -4.61
N ALA A 87 -1.59 -5.15 -5.22
CA ALA A 87 -1.95 -6.33 -5.99
C ALA A 87 -1.01 -7.50 -5.67
N LEU A 88 -1.51 -8.73 -5.75
CA LEU A 88 -0.70 -9.93 -5.59
C LEU A 88 0.23 -10.10 -6.81
N THR A 89 1.54 -10.13 -6.58
CA THR A 89 2.51 -10.51 -7.62
C THR A 89 2.57 -12.03 -7.72
N LYS A 90 2.02 -12.58 -8.81
CA LYS A 90 1.98 -14.01 -9.20
C LYS A 90 1.99 -14.99 -8.02
N GLY A 91 0.79 -15.40 -7.61
CA GLY A 91 0.62 -16.65 -6.89
C GLY A 91 1.07 -17.81 -7.77
N GLN A 92 2.05 -18.57 -7.32
CA GLN A 92 2.02 -20.01 -7.52
C GLN A 92 2.24 -20.69 -6.19
N MET A 93 1.33 -21.64 -5.95
CA MET A 93 1.43 -22.69 -4.95
C MET A 93 0.99 -22.30 -3.53
N TRP A 94 -0.32 -22.41 -3.30
CA TRP A 94 -0.87 -22.69 -1.97
C TRP A 94 -0.14 -23.88 -1.30
N GLN A 95 0.47 -24.77 -2.10
CA GLN A 95 1.26 -25.92 -1.64
C GLN A 95 2.69 -25.56 -1.18
N GLN A 96 3.23 -24.35 -1.44
CA GLN A 96 4.62 -24.00 -1.06
C GLN A 96 4.77 -23.19 0.25
N ARG A 97 3.69 -22.91 0.99
CA ARG A 97 3.76 -22.10 2.25
C ARG A 97 4.47 -20.74 2.08
N MET A 98 4.52 -20.20 0.85
CA MET A 98 5.15 -18.91 0.58
C MET A 98 4.24 -17.77 1.06
N SER A 99 4.83 -16.74 1.66
CA SER A 99 4.12 -15.52 2.05
C SER A 99 3.55 -14.83 0.80
N ARG A 100 2.35 -14.24 0.90
CA ARG A 100 1.80 -13.39 -0.16
C ARG A 100 2.79 -12.24 -0.43
N GLU A 101 3.25 -12.12 -1.67
CA GLU A 101 4.01 -10.96 -2.14
C GLU A 101 3.04 -9.93 -2.72
N TRP A 102 3.20 -8.68 -2.31
CA TRP A 102 2.38 -7.57 -2.75
C TRP A 102 3.22 -6.59 -3.56
N ARG A 103 2.62 -6.01 -4.60
CA ARG A 103 3.12 -4.80 -5.25
C ARG A 103 2.19 -3.63 -4.96
N VAL A 104 2.75 -2.44 -4.91
CA VAL A 104 1.98 -1.19 -4.97
C VAL A 104 1.58 -0.93 -6.41
N THR A 105 0.34 -0.52 -6.66
CA THR A 105 -0.19 -0.32 -8.02
C THR A 105 0.12 1.06 -8.59
N PHE A 106 0.36 2.05 -7.73
CA PHE A 106 0.67 3.44 -8.10
C PHE A 106 2.17 3.76 -8.14
N GLU A 107 3.01 2.75 -7.98
CA GLU A 107 4.46 2.84 -8.07
C GLU A 107 4.99 1.79 -9.05
N ARG A 108 6.20 2.01 -9.58
CA ARG A 108 6.83 1.08 -10.52
C ARG A 108 7.23 -0.22 -9.81
N CYS A 109 7.02 -1.36 -10.46
CA CYS A 109 7.41 -2.67 -9.91
C CYS A 109 8.01 -3.54 -11.02
N ASP A 110 9.15 -4.17 -10.76
CA ASP A 110 9.88 -5.01 -11.73
C ASP A 110 10.12 -4.30 -13.10
N GLY A 111 10.36 -2.98 -13.09
CA GLY A 111 10.55 -2.17 -14.31
C GLY A 111 9.28 -1.88 -15.11
N LEU A 112 8.11 -2.31 -14.63
CA LEU A 112 6.81 -2.00 -15.23
C LEU A 112 6.28 -0.65 -14.72
N GLU A 113 5.54 0.03 -15.58
CA GLU A 113 4.85 1.27 -15.22
C GLU A 113 3.74 1.03 -14.18
N PRO A 114 3.43 2.05 -13.34
CA PRO A 114 2.30 1.98 -12.42
C PRO A 114 1.00 1.68 -13.16
N THR A 115 0.17 0.81 -12.58
CA THR A 115 -1.12 0.42 -13.16
C THR A 115 -2.29 1.22 -12.61
N ASP A 116 -2.09 1.95 -11.51
CA ASP A 116 -3.09 2.83 -10.87
C ASP A 116 -4.48 2.19 -10.72
N GLU A 117 -4.53 0.94 -10.25
CA GLU A 117 -5.77 0.17 -10.24
C GLU A 117 -6.85 0.81 -9.35
N TRP A 118 -6.43 1.57 -8.34
CA TRP A 118 -7.29 2.39 -7.48
C TRP A 118 -8.21 3.35 -8.25
N ARG A 119 -7.84 3.75 -9.48
CA ARG A 119 -8.70 4.58 -10.35
C ARG A 119 -9.97 3.86 -10.80
N ARG A 120 -9.97 2.52 -10.82
CA ARG A 120 -11.09 1.70 -11.27
C ARG A 120 -12.08 1.38 -10.15
N TRP A 121 -11.66 1.59 -8.90
CA TRP A 121 -12.51 1.34 -7.75
C TRP A 121 -13.69 2.29 -7.72
N LYS A 122 -14.86 1.77 -7.36
CA LYS A 122 -16.06 2.55 -7.03
C LYS A 122 -16.75 1.93 -5.82
N PRO A 123 -17.57 2.67 -5.06
CA PRO A 123 -18.36 2.10 -3.98
C PRO A 123 -19.17 0.88 -4.46
N GLY A 124 -19.00 -0.26 -3.79
CA GLY A 124 -19.65 -1.53 -4.15
C GLY A 124 -19.02 -2.29 -5.33
N HIS A 125 -17.99 -1.74 -5.99
CA HIS A 125 -17.29 -2.35 -7.11
C HIS A 125 -15.78 -2.47 -6.80
N PRO A 126 -15.36 -3.52 -6.06
CA PRO A 126 -13.96 -3.73 -5.74
C PRO A 126 -13.14 -4.07 -6.99
N VAL A 127 -11.87 -3.66 -6.99
CA VAL A 127 -10.89 -3.90 -8.05
C VAL A 127 -10.43 -5.36 -8.05
N ALA A 128 -10.13 -5.89 -6.86
CA ALA A 128 -9.75 -7.29 -6.68
C ALA A 128 -10.86 -8.05 -5.96
N THR A 129 -11.22 -9.22 -6.48
CA THR A 129 -12.13 -10.14 -5.79
C THR A 129 -11.31 -11.17 -5.04
N LEU A 130 -11.09 -10.96 -3.75
CA LEU A 130 -10.43 -11.94 -2.90
C LEU A 130 -11.46 -12.96 -2.39
N PRO A 131 -11.12 -14.27 -2.32
CA PRO A 131 -12.01 -15.26 -1.75
C PRO A 131 -12.22 -14.92 -0.27
N LYS A 132 -13.43 -14.48 0.08
CA LYS A 132 -13.81 -14.29 1.48
C LYS A 132 -13.68 -15.66 2.15
N LYS A 133 -12.84 -15.76 3.19
CA LYS A 133 -12.81 -16.96 4.04
C LYS A 133 -14.22 -17.11 4.61
N GLY A 134 -14.96 -18.11 4.14
CA GLY A 134 -16.28 -18.44 4.68
C GLY A 134 -16.16 -18.57 6.20
N GLY A 135 -16.95 -17.78 6.92
CA GLY A 135 -17.08 -17.92 8.35
C GLY A 135 -17.56 -19.34 8.64
N LYS A 136 -16.79 -20.07 9.44
CA LYS A 136 -17.36 -21.10 10.31
C LYS A 136 -17.66 -20.44 11.64
#